data_AF-A0A212QP11-F1
#
_entry.id   AF-A0A212QP11-F1
#
_cell.length_a   1.000
_cell.length_b   1.000
_cell.length_c   1.000
_cell.angle_alpha   90.00
_cell.angle_beta   90.00
_cell.angle_gamma   90.00
#
_symmetry.space_group_name_H-M   'P 1'
#
loop_
_entity.id
_entity.type
_entity.pdbx_description
1 polymer ?
#
loop_
_entity_poly.entity_id
_entity_poly.type
_entity_poly.pdbx_seq_one_letter_code
_entity_poly.pdbx_strand_id
1 'polypeptide(L)'
;MTSHPVQVGSVTFAQDRPFVLIAGPCQIESLAHARETAAALVEVTRNLDIPLIYKSSYDKANRTSASSQRGVGMAAGLDILRTIKAEFDLPVITDVHDAAQCAAVAEVVDILQIPAFLCRQTDLLAAAAATGRAIHVKKGQFLAPWDMQQVSKKLESFGAKRILVCERGVSFGYNTLVSDMRALSYLAATGWPVIFDATHSVQQPGGLGGTSGGQRQFVPLLARAALSIGVAGIFMETHEDPDHAPSDGPNMVPLARLQEVLSDLKAFDGLAKQRPLIQLA
;
A
#
# COMPACT_ATOMS: atom_id res chain seq x y z
N MET A 1 1.01 4.62 21.34
CA MET A 1 2.08 3.59 21.33
C MET A 1 3.06 3.97 20.25
N THR A 2 4.35 4.02 20.54
CA THR A 2 5.40 4.31 19.56
C THR A 2 5.73 3.03 18.77
N SER A 3 5.52 2.98 17.46
CA SER A 3 6.08 1.89 16.65
C SER A 3 7.59 1.98 16.58
N HIS A 4 8.22 0.84 16.28
CA HIS A 4 9.56 0.81 15.70
C HIS A 4 9.58 1.62 14.39
N PRO A 5 10.40 2.67 14.28
CA PRO A 5 10.53 3.40 13.03
C PRO A 5 11.13 2.48 11.96
N VAL A 6 10.56 2.49 10.76
CA VAL A 6 11.07 1.72 9.61
C VAL A 6 11.62 2.69 8.57
N GLN A 7 12.94 2.63 8.37
CA GLN A 7 13.63 3.43 7.37
C GLN A 7 13.75 2.67 6.04
N VAL A 8 13.39 3.34 4.95
CA VAL A 8 13.48 2.89 3.56
C VAL A 8 14.09 4.02 2.73
N GLY A 9 15.38 3.91 2.41
CA GLY A 9 16.12 5.01 1.79
C GLY A 9 16.13 6.25 2.69
N SER A 10 15.73 7.39 2.14
CA SER A 10 15.55 8.66 2.86
C SER A 10 14.22 8.77 3.63
N VAL A 11 13.30 7.82 3.43
CA VAL A 11 11.95 7.86 3.99
C VAL A 11 11.88 7.05 5.29
N THR A 12 11.20 7.58 6.31
CA THR A 12 10.99 6.89 7.59
C THR A 12 9.50 6.81 7.91
N PHE A 13 9.01 5.59 8.13
CA PHE A 13 7.65 5.32 8.60
C PHE A 13 7.63 5.23 10.13
N ALA A 14 6.78 6.03 10.78
CA ALA A 14 6.44 5.90 12.21
C ALA A 14 5.11 6.62 12.49
N GLN A 15 4.33 6.17 13.49
CA GLN A 15 3.06 6.84 13.81
C GLN A 15 3.22 8.25 14.40
N ASP A 16 4.40 8.67 14.82
CA ASP A 16 4.67 10.00 15.37
C ASP A 16 5.36 10.95 14.36
N ARG A 17 5.55 10.51 13.12
CA ARG A 17 6.12 11.29 12.00
C ARG A 17 5.03 11.73 11.03
N PRO A 18 5.29 12.73 10.17
CA PRO A 18 4.43 13.02 9.03
C PRO A 18 4.17 11.75 8.22
N PHE A 19 2.93 11.56 7.75
CA PHE A 19 2.59 10.36 7.02
C PHE A 19 3.40 10.22 5.73
N VAL A 20 3.77 8.98 5.40
CA VAL A 20 4.38 8.63 4.12
C VAL A 20 3.29 8.23 3.12
N LEU A 21 3.37 8.74 1.89
CA LEU A 21 2.53 8.31 0.79
C LEU A 21 3.17 7.14 0.04
N ILE A 22 2.43 6.05 -0.12
CA ILE A 22 2.75 4.97 -1.05
C ILE A 22 1.76 5.09 -2.22
N ALA A 23 2.23 5.51 -3.40
CA ALA A 23 1.35 5.82 -4.52
C ALA A 23 1.93 5.53 -5.90
N GLY A 24 1.02 5.33 -6.86
CA GLY A 24 1.27 5.04 -8.27
C GLY A 24 0.10 4.29 -8.89
N PRO A 25 0.19 3.85 -10.15
CA PRO A 25 -0.87 3.09 -10.78
C PRO A 25 -1.01 1.70 -10.16
N CYS A 26 -2.19 1.11 -10.33
CA CYS A 26 -2.45 -0.23 -9.82
C CYS A 26 -1.50 -1.29 -10.42
N GLN A 27 -1.16 -1.12 -11.69
CA GLN A 27 -0.37 -2.04 -12.49
C GLN A 27 0.56 -1.25 -13.41
N ILE A 28 1.71 -1.82 -13.76
CA ILE A 28 2.61 -1.25 -14.76
C ILE A 28 2.01 -1.49 -16.15
N GLU A 29 1.77 -0.41 -16.89
CA GLU A 29 1.23 -0.44 -18.26
C GLU A 29 2.34 -0.27 -19.30
N SER A 30 3.19 0.73 -19.10
CA SER A 30 4.38 0.98 -19.91
C SER A 30 5.40 1.83 -19.15
N LEU A 31 6.62 1.94 -19.68
CA LEU A 31 7.63 2.84 -19.12
C LEU A 31 7.21 4.31 -19.23
N ALA A 32 6.57 4.71 -20.34
CA ALA A 32 6.12 6.08 -20.55
C ALA A 32 5.07 6.47 -19.50
N HIS A 33 4.06 5.62 -19.32
CA HIS A 33 3.01 5.80 -18.31
C HIS A 33 3.57 5.84 -16.88
N ALA A 34 4.49 4.94 -16.55
CA ALA A 34 5.15 4.93 -15.24
C ALA A 34 5.96 6.21 -14.99
N ARG A 35 6.65 6.74 -16.01
CA ARG A 35 7.39 8.01 -15.91
C ARG A 35 6.47 9.20 -15.73
N GLU A 36 5.39 9.28 -16.52
CA GLU A 36 4.40 10.35 -16.42
C GLU A 36 3.77 10.37 -15.03
N THR A 37 3.36 9.20 -14.53
CA THR A 37 2.79 9.08 -13.18
C THR A 37 3.82 9.41 -12.09
N ALA A 38 5.04 8.90 -12.19
CA ALA A 38 6.10 9.20 -11.22
C ALA A 38 6.44 10.70 -11.19
N ALA A 39 6.54 11.36 -12.35
CA ALA A 39 6.81 12.79 -12.44
C ALA A 39 5.72 13.62 -11.76
N ALA A 40 4.45 13.33 -12.05
CA ALA A 40 3.32 14.01 -11.42
C ALA A 40 3.28 13.78 -9.90
N LEU A 41 3.54 12.55 -9.45
CA LEU A 41 3.61 12.23 -8.02
C LEU A 41 4.73 13.02 -7.32
N VAL A 42 5.94 13.06 -7.89
CA VAL A 42 7.07 13.81 -7.34
C VAL A 42 6.76 15.29 -7.26
N GLU A 43 6.16 15.87 -8.31
CA GLU A 43 5.79 17.28 -8.33
C GLU A 43 4.82 17.59 -7.18
N VAL A 44 3.73 16.84 -7.07
CA VAL A 44 2.71 17.04 -6.05
C VAL A 44 3.27 16.86 -4.65
N THR A 45 4.01 15.77 -4.40
CA THR A 45 4.52 15.48 -3.06
C THR A 45 5.64 16.40 -2.65
N ARG A 46 6.48 16.89 -3.58
CA ARG A 46 7.48 17.92 -3.30
C ARG A 46 6.83 19.26 -2.94
N ASN A 47 5.81 19.68 -3.69
CA ASN A 47 5.07 20.91 -3.39
C ASN A 47 4.40 20.86 -2.02
N LEU A 48 3.95 19.67 -1.61
CA LEU A 48 3.30 19.44 -0.32
C LEU A 48 4.25 18.98 0.77
N ASP A 49 5.54 18.80 0.53
CA ASP A 49 6.50 18.22 1.50
C ASP A 49 5.96 16.92 2.15
N ILE A 50 5.58 15.95 1.31
CA ILE A 50 5.09 14.63 1.72
C ILE A 50 6.12 13.58 1.26
N PRO A 51 6.63 12.70 2.14
CA PRO A 51 7.50 11.61 1.73
C PRO A 51 6.77 10.62 0.80
N LEU A 52 7.44 10.16 -0.26
CA LEU A 52 6.85 9.32 -1.30
C LEU A 52 7.61 7.99 -1.46
N ILE A 53 6.86 6.90 -1.59
CA ILE A 53 7.30 5.63 -2.14
C ILE A 53 6.48 5.37 -3.42
N TYR A 54 7.15 5.13 -4.54
CA TYR A 54 6.46 4.82 -5.79
C TYR A 54 6.00 3.36 -5.81
N LYS A 55 4.73 3.12 -6.13
CA LYS A 55 4.11 1.79 -6.20
C LYS A 55 3.60 1.47 -7.58
N SER A 56 3.90 0.27 -8.08
CA SER A 56 3.14 -0.36 -9.18
C SER A 56 3.34 -1.87 -9.14
N SER A 57 2.34 -2.63 -9.60
CA SER A 57 2.43 -4.09 -9.68
C SER A 57 2.88 -4.52 -11.08
N TYR A 58 3.89 -5.39 -11.18
CA TYR A 58 4.33 -5.97 -12.46
C TYR A 58 3.40 -7.08 -12.99
N ASP A 59 2.68 -7.73 -12.09
CA ASP A 59 1.71 -8.79 -12.38
C ASP A 59 0.44 -8.59 -11.54
N LYS A 60 -0.69 -9.08 -12.05
CA LYS A 60 -1.94 -9.21 -11.29
C LYS A 60 -2.30 -10.69 -11.25
N ALA A 61 -1.67 -11.43 -10.33
CA ALA A 61 -1.83 -12.88 -10.20
C ALA A 61 -3.20 -13.34 -9.66
N ASN A 62 -4.08 -12.42 -9.28
CA ASN A 62 -5.33 -12.68 -8.57
C ASN A 62 -6.57 -12.10 -9.27
N ARG A 63 -6.51 -11.91 -10.60
CA ARG A 63 -7.69 -11.49 -11.37
C ARG A 63 -8.83 -12.49 -11.22
N THR A 64 -10.06 -11.99 -11.16
CA THR A 64 -11.27 -12.84 -11.09
C THR A 64 -11.46 -13.67 -12.36
N SER A 65 -11.14 -13.11 -13.54
CA SER A 65 -11.21 -13.82 -14.82
C SER A 65 -9.81 -14.12 -15.39
N ALA A 66 -9.64 -15.31 -15.96
CA ALA A 66 -8.42 -15.72 -16.67
C ALA A 66 -8.14 -14.90 -17.95
N SER A 67 -9.16 -14.27 -18.55
CA SER A 67 -9.00 -13.42 -19.73
C SER A 67 -8.56 -11.99 -19.43
N SER A 68 -8.46 -11.63 -18.14
CA SER A 68 -8.06 -10.29 -17.73
C SER A 68 -6.57 -10.03 -17.96
N GLN A 69 -6.22 -8.80 -18.36
CA GLN A 69 -4.82 -8.39 -18.50
C GLN A 69 -4.05 -8.51 -17.17
N ARG A 70 -2.84 -9.06 -17.24
CA ARG A 70 -1.98 -9.33 -16.08
C ARG A 70 -0.77 -8.41 -15.97
N GLY A 71 -0.56 -7.53 -16.96
CA GLY A 71 0.49 -6.50 -16.92
C GLY A 71 1.68 -6.91 -17.77
N VAL A 72 2.79 -6.18 -17.64
CA VAL A 72 4.01 -6.38 -18.44
C VAL A 72 4.82 -7.61 -18.01
N GLY A 73 4.51 -8.22 -16.86
CA GLY A 73 5.24 -9.35 -16.29
C GLY A 73 6.50 -8.94 -15.54
N MET A 74 7.08 -9.90 -14.80
CA MET A 74 8.12 -9.61 -13.81
C MET A 74 9.39 -8.98 -14.39
N ALA A 75 9.98 -9.56 -15.45
CA ALA A 75 11.23 -9.05 -16.01
C ALA A 75 11.12 -7.59 -16.48
N ALA A 76 10.17 -7.31 -17.38
CA ALA A 76 9.93 -5.96 -17.89
C ALA A 76 9.48 -4.99 -16.78
N GLY A 77 8.64 -5.45 -15.85
CA GLY A 77 8.18 -4.63 -14.72
C GLY A 77 9.31 -4.23 -13.78
N LEU A 78 10.24 -5.14 -13.49
CA LEU A 78 11.42 -4.85 -12.67
C LEU A 78 12.38 -3.89 -13.38
N ASP A 79 12.55 -3.99 -14.70
CA ASP A 79 13.35 -3.03 -15.47
C ASP A 79 12.76 -1.63 -15.45
N ILE A 80 11.42 -1.52 -15.55
CA ILE A 80 10.70 -0.25 -15.43
C ILE A 80 10.86 0.33 -14.02
N LEU A 81 10.65 -0.46 -12.96
CA LEU A 81 10.79 -0.01 -11.58
C LEU A 81 12.24 0.44 -11.27
N ARG A 82 13.24 -0.25 -11.82
CA ARG A 82 14.64 0.17 -11.71
C ARG A 82 14.88 1.53 -12.36
N THR A 83 14.26 1.75 -13.53
CA THR A 83 14.34 3.02 -14.26
C THR A 83 13.69 4.16 -13.47
N ILE A 84 12.46 3.97 -12.98
CA ILE A 84 11.75 4.98 -12.16
C ILE A 84 12.54 5.32 -10.89
N LYS A 85 13.06 4.30 -10.20
CA LYS A 85 13.90 4.48 -9.02
C LYS A 85 15.12 5.37 -9.30
N ALA A 86 15.83 5.10 -10.40
CA ALA A 86 17.05 5.82 -10.74
C ALA A 86 16.77 7.26 -11.24
N GLU A 87 15.73 7.46 -12.05
CA GLU A 87 15.41 8.76 -12.66
C GLU A 87 14.84 9.75 -11.65
N PHE A 88 14.03 9.29 -10.71
CA PHE A 88 13.33 10.15 -9.76
C PHE A 88 13.93 10.12 -8.34
N ASP A 89 14.97 9.31 -8.10
CA ASP A 89 15.57 9.08 -6.78
C ASP A 89 14.52 8.73 -5.71
N LEU A 90 13.62 7.81 -6.06
CA LEU A 90 12.52 7.37 -5.21
C LEU A 90 12.69 5.91 -4.80
N PRO A 91 12.45 5.57 -3.52
CA PRO A 91 12.26 4.18 -3.16
C PRO A 91 11.00 3.63 -3.83
N VAL A 92 11.04 2.35 -4.20
CA VAL A 92 9.94 1.68 -4.91
C VAL A 92 9.43 0.44 -4.18
N ILE A 93 8.14 0.15 -4.36
CA ILE A 93 7.44 -1.02 -3.82
C ILE A 93 6.66 -1.74 -4.91
N THR A 94 6.73 -3.08 -4.89
CA THR A 94 5.86 -3.96 -5.67
C THR A 94 5.45 -5.16 -4.82
N ASP A 95 4.34 -5.80 -5.17
CA ASP A 95 3.93 -7.07 -4.59
C ASP A 95 4.59 -8.28 -5.22
N VAL A 96 4.74 -9.32 -4.40
CA VAL A 96 5.24 -10.65 -4.79
C VAL A 96 4.14 -11.70 -4.61
N HIS A 97 4.05 -12.64 -5.54
CA HIS A 97 2.95 -13.61 -5.62
C HIS A 97 3.40 -15.05 -5.33
N ASP A 98 4.72 -15.29 -5.33
CA ASP A 98 5.33 -16.59 -5.09
C ASP A 98 6.68 -16.42 -4.38
N ALA A 99 7.05 -17.39 -3.55
CA ALA A 99 8.30 -17.36 -2.78
C ALA A 99 9.55 -17.23 -3.65
N ALA A 100 9.55 -17.85 -4.85
CA ALA A 100 10.67 -17.80 -5.79
C ALA A 100 10.88 -16.40 -6.40
N GLN A 101 9.87 -15.53 -6.36
CA GLN A 101 9.98 -14.16 -6.88
C GLN A 101 10.76 -13.24 -5.93
N CYS A 102 10.72 -13.52 -4.61
CA CYS A 102 11.22 -12.61 -3.58
C CYS A 102 12.66 -12.15 -3.81
N ALA A 103 13.58 -13.07 -4.11
CA ALA A 103 15.00 -12.76 -4.27
C ALA A 103 15.24 -11.80 -5.45
N ALA A 104 14.72 -12.13 -6.64
CA ALA A 104 14.90 -11.30 -7.84
C ALA A 104 14.23 -9.93 -7.70
N VAL A 105 13.02 -9.87 -7.13
CA VAL A 105 12.31 -8.61 -6.91
C VAL A 105 13.07 -7.72 -5.91
N ALA A 106 13.64 -8.31 -4.86
CA ALA A 106 14.43 -7.61 -3.86
C ALA A 106 15.76 -7.02 -4.37
N GLU A 107 16.25 -7.41 -5.54
CA GLU A 107 17.41 -6.74 -6.16
C GLU A 107 17.06 -5.32 -6.62
N VAL A 108 15.79 -5.08 -6.95
CA VAL A 108 15.32 -3.80 -7.51
C VAL A 108 14.61 -2.95 -6.47
N VAL A 109 13.65 -3.54 -5.76
CA VAL A 109 12.73 -2.78 -4.91
C VAL A 109 13.22 -2.62 -3.48
N ASP A 110 12.74 -1.59 -2.81
CA ASP A 110 13.09 -1.29 -1.42
C ASP A 110 12.14 -1.95 -0.43
N ILE A 111 10.91 -2.18 -0.87
CA ILE A 111 9.85 -2.80 -0.08
C ILE A 111 9.20 -3.93 -0.90
N LEU A 112 9.12 -5.12 -0.30
CA LEU A 112 8.32 -6.24 -0.81
C LEU A 112 6.92 -6.18 -0.21
N GLN A 113 5.89 -6.13 -1.05
CA GLN A 113 4.51 -6.20 -0.59
C GLN A 113 4.00 -7.64 -0.60
N ILE A 114 3.43 -8.09 0.53
CA ILE A 114 2.72 -9.36 0.62
C ILE A 114 1.23 -9.11 0.36
N PRO A 115 0.65 -9.71 -0.70
CA PRO A 115 -0.78 -9.55 -1.00
C PRO A 115 -1.70 -10.01 0.13
N ALA A 116 -2.87 -9.39 0.23
CA ALA A 116 -3.84 -9.66 1.28
C ALA A 116 -4.28 -11.15 1.32
N PHE A 117 -4.44 -11.80 0.17
CA PHE A 117 -4.79 -13.23 0.11
C PHE A 117 -3.65 -14.16 0.56
N LEU A 118 -2.40 -13.68 0.51
CA LEU A 118 -1.20 -14.48 0.78
C LEU A 118 -0.56 -14.17 2.13
N CYS A 119 -1.16 -13.29 2.93
CA CYS A 119 -0.61 -12.79 4.20
C CYS A 119 -0.40 -13.86 5.30
N ARG A 120 -0.87 -15.09 5.10
CA ARG A 120 -0.68 -16.23 6.02
C ARG A 120 0.36 -17.25 5.51
N GLN A 121 0.75 -17.18 4.24
CA GLN A 121 1.54 -18.21 3.57
C GLN A 121 2.97 -18.23 4.13
N THR A 122 3.29 -19.27 4.91
CA THR A 122 4.54 -19.34 5.69
C THR A 122 5.77 -19.24 4.81
N ASP A 123 5.82 -19.98 3.70
CA ASP A 123 7.00 -20.03 2.83
C ASP A 123 7.23 -18.71 2.10
N LEU A 124 6.15 -18.05 1.65
CA LEU A 124 6.25 -16.70 1.06
C LEU A 124 6.78 -15.68 2.07
N LEU A 125 6.28 -15.71 3.31
CA LEU A 125 6.72 -14.81 4.37
C LEU A 125 8.18 -15.07 4.77
N ALA A 126 8.59 -16.35 4.83
CA ALA A 126 9.99 -16.73 5.08
C ALA A 126 10.91 -16.24 3.96
N ALA A 127 10.53 -16.46 2.70
CA ALA A 127 11.29 -16.01 1.53
C ALA A 127 11.40 -14.49 1.48
N ALA A 128 10.33 -13.75 1.76
CA ALA A 128 10.36 -12.30 1.82
C ALA A 128 11.26 -11.78 2.95
N ALA A 129 11.17 -12.37 4.15
CA ALA A 129 12.03 -12.06 5.29
C ALA A 129 13.52 -12.28 5.00
N ALA A 130 13.85 -13.38 4.32
CA ALA A 130 15.22 -13.73 3.96
C ALA A 130 15.90 -12.70 3.04
N THR A 131 15.14 -11.88 2.30
CA THR A 131 15.70 -10.84 1.42
C THR A 131 16.32 -9.66 2.18
N GLY A 132 15.96 -9.49 3.46
CA GLY A 132 16.34 -8.35 4.27
C GLY A 132 15.70 -7.02 3.85
N ARG A 133 14.85 -6.97 2.82
CA ARG A 133 14.09 -5.76 2.44
C ARG A 133 13.02 -5.40 3.47
N ALA A 134 12.47 -4.19 3.38
CA ALA A 134 11.27 -3.87 4.14
C ALA A 134 10.09 -4.69 3.61
N ILE A 135 9.19 -5.09 4.48
CA ILE A 135 8.05 -5.94 4.13
C ILE A 135 6.77 -5.21 4.46
N HIS A 136 5.96 -4.95 3.43
CA HIS A 136 4.64 -4.37 3.56
C HIS A 136 3.59 -5.47 3.47
N VAL A 137 3.03 -5.88 4.60
CA VAL A 137 2.07 -6.99 4.65
C VAL A 137 0.64 -6.46 4.75
N LYS A 138 -0.16 -6.73 3.71
CA LYS A 138 -1.59 -6.38 3.70
C LYS A 138 -2.38 -7.37 4.52
N LYS A 139 -3.20 -6.87 5.44
CA LYS A 139 -4.16 -7.69 6.19
C LYS A 139 -5.16 -8.30 5.20
N GLY A 140 -5.34 -9.62 5.27
CA GLY A 140 -6.39 -10.30 4.53
C GLY A 140 -7.77 -9.78 4.95
N GLN A 141 -8.67 -9.56 3.99
CA GLN A 141 -10.05 -9.16 4.28
C GLN A 141 -10.84 -10.21 5.08
N PHE A 142 -10.29 -11.40 5.27
CA PHE A 142 -10.82 -12.50 6.10
C PHE A 142 -10.17 -12.56 7.50
N LEU A 143 -9.19 -11.70 7.81
CA LEU A 143 -8.51 -11.71 9.10
C LEU A 143 -9.08 -10.64 10.03
N ALA A 144 -9.23 -11.01 11.30
CA ALA A 144 -9.37 -10.05 12.36
C ALA A 144 -8.06 -9.27 12.56
N PRO A 145 -8.09 -8.01 13.02
CA PRO A 145 -6.89 -7.20 13.09
C PRO A 145 -5.87 -7.70 14.13
N TRP A 146 -6.31 -8.33 15.23
CA TRP A 146 -5.41 -8.91 16.24
C TRP A 146 -4.63 -10.14 15.72
N ASP A 147 -5.12 -10.82 14.68
CA ASP A 147 -4.40 -11.95 14.06
C ASP A 147 -3.14 -11.51 13.32
N MET A 148 -3.03 -10.22 12.98
CA MET A 148 -1.82 -9.66 12.37
C MET A 148 -0.61 -9.70 13.32
N GLN A 149 -0.81 -9.85 14.64
CA GLN A 149 0.28 -10.12 15.58
C GLN A 149 1.02 -11.43 15.24
N GLN A 150 0.31 -12.46 14.78
CA GLN A 150 0.93 -13.73 14.40
C GLN A 150 1.67 -13.60 13.07
N VAL A 151 1.16 -12.76 12.16
CA VAL A 151 1.80 -12.48 10.87
C VAL A 151 3.11 -11.71 11.08
N SER A 152 3.10 -10.65 11.90
CA SER A 152 4.33 -9.90 12.23
C SER A 152 5.34 -10.76 12.98
N LYS A 153 4.92 -11.50 14.01
CA LYS A 153 5.81 -12.43 14.75
C LYS A 153 6.44 -13.49 13.86
N LYS A 154 5.70 -14.00 12.88
CA LYS A 154 6.24 -14.95 11.91
C LYS A 154 7.34 -14.30 11.07
N LEU A 155 7.11 -13.11 10.52
CA LEU A 155 8.13 -12.36 9.77
C LEU A 155 9.37 -12.08 10.64
N GLU A 156 9.18 -11.66 11.89
CA GLU A 156 10.26 -11.44 12.86
C GLU A 156 11.06 -12.74 13.12
N SER A 157 10.37 -13.87 13.31
CA SER A 157 11.02 -15.17 13.54
C SER A 157 11.85 -15.65 12.34
N PHE A 158 11.53 -15.16 11.14
CA PHE A 158 12.30 -15.39 9.92
C PHE A 158 13.35 -14.31 9.66
N GLY A 159 13.56 -13.40 10.60
CA GLY A 159 14.63 -12.40 10.55
C GLY A 159 14.25 -11.05 9.94
N ALA A 160 12.97 -10.81 9.63
CA ALA A 160 12.54 -9.49 9.16
C ALA A 160 12.68 -8.44 10.27
N LYS A 161 13.34 -7.32 9.96
CA LYS A 161 13.59 -6.21 10.91
C LYS A 161 12.87 -4.92 10.53
N ARG A 162 12.16 -4.92 9.40
CA ARG A 162 11.49 -3.76 8.80
C ARG A 162 10.15 -4.21 8.27
N ILE A 163 9.12 -4.13 9.11
CA ILE A 163 7.77 -4.59 8.78
C ILE A 163 6.84 -3.39 8.80
N LEU A 164 5.98 -3.28 7.79
CA LEU A 164 4.87 -2.34 7.71
C LEU A 164 3.59 -3.19 7.67
N VAL A 165 2.66 -2.94 8.60
CA VAL A 165 1.36 -3.65 8.63
C VAL A 165 0.29 -2.78 8.01
N CYS A 166 -0.52 -3.34 7.12
CA CYS A 166 -1.40 -2.56 6.27
C CYS A 166 -2.88 -2.99 6.38
N GLU A 167 -3.73 -2.05 6.76
CA GLU A 167 -5.19 -2.18 6.72
C GLU A 167 -5.71 -1.91 5.30
N ARG A 168 -6.72 -2.67 4.87
CA ARG A 168 -7.34 -2.56 3.54
C ARG A 168 -8.84 -2.93 3.52
N GLY A 169 -9.48 -2.94 4.67
CA GLY A 169 -10.85 -3.39 4.87
C GLY A 169 -10.98 -4.86 5.30
N VAL A 170 -12.18 -5.21 5.77
CA VAL A 170 -12.62 -6.57 6.12
C VAL A 170 -13.92 -6.89 5.39
N SER A 171 -14.13 -8.14 5.00
CA SER A 171 -15.36 -8.60 4.33
C SER A 171 -16.58 -8.32 5.20
N PHE A 172 -17.61 -7.71 4.62
CA PHE A 172 -18.86 -7.38 5.32
C PHE A 172 -20.07 -7.94 4.59
N GLY A 173 -20.27 -9.26 4.69
CA GLY A 173 -21.20 -9.97 3.80
C GLY A 173 -20.58 -10.21 2.43
N TYR A 174 -21.41 -10.20 1.37
CA TYR A 174 -20.95 -10.50 0.02
C TYR A 174 -20.57 -9.23 -0.75
N ASN A 175 -19.47 -9.33 -1.51
CA ASN A 175 -19.01 -8.31 -2.46
C ASN A 175 -18.81 -6.89 -1.90
N THR A 176 -18.58 -6.76 -0.59
CA THR A 176 -18.39 -5.47 0.05
C THR A 176 -17.39 -5.56 1.21
N LEU A 177 -16.74 -4.43 1.48
CA LEU A 177 -15.76 -4.27 2.53
C LEU A 177 -16.19 -3.15 3.48
N VAL A 178 -15.84 -3.29 4.76
CA VAL A 178 -15.92 -2.22 5.75
C VAL A 178 -14.54 -1.98 6.34
N SER A 179 -14.22 -0.72 6.62
CA SER A 179 -13.01 -0.34 7.35
C SER A 179 -13.34 -0.11 8.81
N ASP A 180 -13.04 -1.09 9.67
CA ASP A 180 -13.14 -0.91 11.12
C ASP A 180 -11.98 -0.05 11.60
N MET A 181 -12.22 1.22 11.92
CA MET A 181 -11.18 2.15 12.35
C MET A 181 -10.49 1.72 13.66
N ARG A 182 -11.12 0.87 14.48
CA ARG A 182 -10.50 0.29 15.68
C ARG A 182 -9.35 -0.65 15.31
N ALA A 183 -9.39 -1.24 14.10
CA ALA A 183 -8.34 -2.13 13.60
C ALA A 183 -6.96 -1.45 13.60
N LEU A 184 -6.90 -0.15 13.34
CA LEU A 184 -5.65 0.60 13.31
C LEU A 184 -4.91 0.56 14.66
N SER A 185 -5.65 0.61 15.77
CA SER A 185 -5.08 0.47 17.12
C SER A 185 -4.55 -0.95 17.38
N TYR A 186 -5.27 -1.99 16.94
CA TYR A 186 -4.81 -3.38 17.05
C TYR A 186 -3.58 -3.64 16.18
N LEU A 187 -3.52 -3.06 14.97
CA LEU A 187 -2.34 -3.15 14.11
C LEU A 187 -1.15 -2.41 14.72
N ALA A 188 -1.36 -1.24 15.33
CA ALA A 188 -0.30 -0.51 16.03
C ALA A 188 0.27 -1.29 17.22
N ALA A 189 -0.55 -2.11 17.89
CA ALA A 189 -0.10 -3.00 18.97
C ALA A 189 0.87 -4.10 18.52
N THR A 190 1.02 -4.32 17.20
CA THR A 190 2.10 -5.19 16.66
C THR A 190 3.49 -4.61 16.85
N GLY A 191 3.60 -3.32 17.21
CA GLY A 191 4.87 -2.61 17.36
C GLY A 191 5.41 -2.04 16.05
N TRP A 192 4.76 -2.30 14.90
CA TRP A 192 5.21 -1.88 13.59
C TRP A 192 4.41 -0.68 13.03
N PRO A 193 4.96 0.11 12.11
CA PRO A 193 4.25 1.20 11.47
C PRO A 193 2.99 0.70 10.73
N VAL A 194 1.89 1.41 10.94
CA VAL A 194 0.59 1.10 10.34
C VAL A 194 0.40 1.91 9.07
N ILE A 195 0.08 1.23 7.99
CA ILE A 195 -0.32 1.81 6.71
C ILE A 195 -1.83 1.59 6.53
N PHE A 196 -2.51 2.58 5.97
CA PHE A 196 -3.90 2.42 5.54
C PHE A 196 -4.01 2.50 4.02
N ASP A 197 -4.42 1.40 3.39
CA ASP A 197 -4.70 1.30 1.96
C ASP A 197 -6.12 1.79 1.68
N ALA A 198 -6.21 3.07 1.35
CA ALA A 198 -7.48 3.74 1.13
C ALA A 198 -8.15 3.29 -0.17
N THR A 199 -7.36 3.00 -1.21
CA THR A 199 -7.85 2.53 -2.51
C THR A 199 -8.52 1.17 -2.39
N HIS A 200 -7.84 0.19 -1.79
CA HIS A 200 -8.40 -1.16 -1.74
C HIS A 200 -9.49 -1.33 -0.67
N SER A 201 -9.58 -0.39 0.28
CA SER A 201 -10.64 -0.35 1.29
C SER A 201 -12.01 0.01 0.72
N VAL A 202 -12.08 0.61 -0.48
CA VAL A 202 -13.35 0.94 -1.16
C VAL A 202 -13.73 -0.06 -2.25
N GLN A 203 -13.01 -1.18 -2.35
CA GLN A 203 -13.33 -2.22 -3.32
C GLN A 203 -14.67 -2.89 -3.02
N GLN A 204 -15.34 -3.29 -4.10
CA GLN A 204 -16.48 -4.19 -4.08
C GLN A 204 -16.08 -5.48 -4.81
N PRO A 205 -15.43 -6.43 -4.11
CA PRO A 205 -14.81 -7.59 -4.75
C PRO A 205 -15.83 -8.43 -5.51
N GLY A 206 -15.65 -8.64 -6.80
CA GLY A 206 -16.62 -9.36 -7.65
C GLY A 206 -17.95 -8.62 -7.89
N GLY A 207 -18.07 -7.35 -7.49
CA GLY A 207 -19.30 -6.57 -7.61
C GLY A 207 -19.76 -6.31 -9.05
N LEU A 208 -18.89 -6.53 -10.04
CA LEU A 208 -19.21 -6.42 -11.47
C LEU A 208 -19.24 -7.79 -12.19
N GLY A 209 -19.40 -8.88 -11.43
CA GLY A 209 -19.40 -10.26 -11.95
C GLY A 209 -18.01 -10.78 -12.29
N GLY A 210 -17.37 -10.23 -13.33
CA GLY A 210 -16.05 -10.67 -13.83
C GLY A 210 -14.86 -9.84 -13.35
N THR A 211 -15.11 -8.70 -12.70
CA THR A 211 -14.10 -7.74 -12.22
C THR A 211 -14.52 -7.13 -10.88
N SER A 212 -13.57 -6.51 -10.15
CA SER A 212 -13.90 -5.76 -8.94
C SER A 212 -14.59 -4.45 -9.30
N GLY A 213 -15.68 -4.13 -8.60
CA GLY A 213 -16.19 -2.76 -8.54
C GLY A 213 -15.35 -1.91 -7.59
N GLY A 214 -15.82 -0.70 -7.32
CA GLY A 214 -15.15 0.23 -6.43
C GLY A 214 -15.93 1.50 -6.23
N GLN A 215 -15.61 2.21 -5.14
CA GLN A 215 -16.24 3.47 -4.78
C GLN A 215 -15.19 4.55 -4.50
N ARG A 216 -14.42 4.92 -5.52
CA ARG A 216 -13.31 5.91 -5.40
C ARG A 216 -13.70 7.20 -4.68
N GLN A 217 -14.97 7.62 -4.74
CA GLN A 217 -15.47 8.79 -4.01
C GLN A 217 -15.26 8.71 -2.49
N PHE A 218 -15.11 7.51 -1.93
CA PHE A 218 -14.86 7.31 -0.50
C PHE A 218 -13.37 7.20 -0.14
N VAL A 219 -12.45 7.20 -1.11
CA VAL A 219 -11.01 7.12 -0.84
C VAL A 219 -10.52 8.29 0.03
N PRO A 220 -10.80 9.57 -0.30
CA PRO A 220 -10.40 10.68 0.55
C PRO A 220 -11.04 10.63 1.94
N LEU A 221 -12.30 10.19 2.02
CA LEU A 221 -13.04 10.06 3.27
C LEU A 221 -12.37 9.07 4.22
N LEU A 222 -12.07 7.86 3.73
CA LEU A 222 -11.44 6.82 4.56
C LEU A 222 -9.99 7.15 4.90
N ALA A 223 -9.23 7.72 3.96
CA ALA A 223 -7.86 8.17 4.23
C ALA A 223 -7.82 9.24 5.31
N ARG A 224 -8.74 10.22 5.27
CA ARG A 224 -8.88 11.26 6.30
C ARG A 224 -9.19 10.66 7.67
N ALA A 225 -10.10 9.69 7.73
CA ALA A 225 -10.45 9.01 8.98
C ALA A 225 -9.23 8.28 9.58
N ALA A 226 -8.46 7.58 8.75
CA ALA A 226 -7.25 6.88 9.19
C ALA A 226 -6.15 7.84 9.66
N LEU A 227 -5.88 8.94 8.94
CA LEU A 227 -4.91 9.94 9.36
C LEU A 227 -5.30 10.64 10.66
N SER A 228 -6.59 10.90 10.87
CA SER A 228 -7.11 11.47 12.13
C SER A 228 -6.84 10.59 13.35
N ILE A 229 -6.54 9.31 13.16
CA ILE A 229 -6.18 8.34 14.22
C ILE A 229 -4.66 8.29 14.44
N GLY A 230 -3.86 8.71 13.46
CA GLY A 230 -2.40 8.76 13.52
C GLY A 230 -1.69 7.53 12.93
N VAL A 231 -2.03 7.15 11.70
CA VAL A 231 -1.27 6.12 10.96
C VAL A 231 0.09 6.65 10.46
N ALA A 232 1.01 5.74 10.15
CA ALA A 232 2.36 6.07 9.66
C ALA A 232 2.40 6.38 8.15
N GLY A 233 1.40 5.92 7.40
CA GLY A 233 1.33 6.16 5.96
C GLY A 233 0.00 5.82 5.34
N ILE A 234 -0.19 6.32 4.13
CA ILE A 234 -1.36 6.07 3.29
C ILE A 234 -0.89 5.38 2.02
N PHE A 235 -1.55 4.29 1.67
CA PHE A 235 -1.43 3.67 0.35
C PHE A 235 -2.62 4.13 -0.50
N MET A 236 -2.31 4.68 -1.67
CA MET A 236 -3.31 5.25 -2.59
C MET A 236 -2.87 5.05 -4.04
N GLU A 237 -3.69 4.37 -4.83
CA GLU A 237 -3.48 4.24 -6.26
C GLU A 237 -4.14 5.39 -7.03
N THR A 238 -3.49 5.81 -8.09
CA THR A 238 -3.92 6.92 -8.94
C THR A 238 -3.71 6.61 -10.41
N HIS A 239 -4.50 7.25 -11.26
CA HIS A 239 -4.44 7.11 -12.71
C HIS A 239 -4.89 8.43 -13.36
N GLU A 240 -4.32 8.78 -14.52
CA GLU A 240 -4.73 9.94 -15.32
C GLU A 240 -6.16 9.77 -15.85
N ASP A 241 -6.53 8.54 -16.19
CA ASP A 241 -7.87 8.16 -16.65
C ASP A 241 -8.36 6.88 -15.96
N PRO A 242 -8.83 6.95 -14.70
CA PRO A 242 -9.17 5.75 -13.96
C PRO A 242 -10.39 4.98 -14.50
N ASP A 243 -11.15 5.55 -15.44
CA ASP A 243 -12.30 4.85 -16.05
C ASP A 243 -11.86 3.86 -17.13
N HIS A 244 -10.67 4.08 -17.72
CA HIS A 244 -10.07 3.20 -18.72
C HIS A 244 -8.85 2.41 -18.20
N ALA A 245 -8.52 2.54 -16.91
CA ALA A 245 -7.41 1.80 -16.30
C ALA A 245 -7.60 0.26 -16.38
N PRO A 246 -6.54 -0.53 -16.65
CA PRO A 246 -6.64 -1.97 -16.91
C PRO A 246 -6.93 -2.83 -15.66
N SER A 247 -6.78 -2.25 -14.47
CA SER A 247 -7.03 -2.89 -13.17
C SER A 247 -7.49 -1.87 -12.15
N ASP A 248 -8.49 -2.22 -11.33
CA ASP A 248 -8.94 -1.46 -10.14
C ASP A 248 -9.27 0.03 -10.35
N GLY A 249 -9.43 0.49 -11.60
CA GLY A 249 -9.84 1.85 -11.96
C GLY A 249 -10.97 2.44 -11.11
N PRO A 250 -12.08 1.73 -10.84
CA PRO A 250 -13.17 2.20 -9.97
C PRO A 250 -12.76 2.63 -8.55
N ASN A 251 -11.56 2.29 -8.10
CA ASN A 251 -11.03 2.58 -6.77
C ASN A 251 -9.95 3.68 -6.76
N MET A 252 -9.39 4.04 -7.91
CA MET A 252 -8.25 4.96 -7.97
C MET A 252 -8.68 6.42 -7.91
N VAL A 253 -7.85 7.26 -7.30
CA VAL A 253 -8.04 8.71 -7.30
C VAL A 253 -7.57 9.27 -8.64
N PRO A 254 -8.35 10.10 -9.35
CA PRO A 254 -7.89 10.77 -10.56
C PRO A 254 -6.64 11.61 -10.29
N LEU A 255 -5.59 11.43 -11.09
CA LEU A 255 -4.28 12.06 -10.87
C LEU A 255 -4.39 13.60 -10.78
N ALA A 256 -5.24 14.19 -11.62
CA ALA A 256 -5.51 15.63 -11.61
C ALA A 256 -6.11 16.17 -10.30
N ARG A 257 -6.70 15.31 -9.45
CA ARG A 257 -7.27 15.69 -8.15
C ARG A 257 -6.36 15.34 -6.98
N LEU A 258 -5.22 14.70 -7.22
CA LEU A 258 -4.38 14.15 -6.17
C LEU A 258 -3.81 15.25 -5.25
N GLN A 259 -3.38 16.39 -5.80
CA GLN A 259 -2.85 17.49 -4.99
C GLN A 259 -3.88 18.05 -4.00
N GLU A 260 -5.13 18.21 -4.44
CA GLU A 260 -6.23 18.67 -3.58
C GLU A 260 -6.48 17.68 -2.45
N VAL A 261 -6.54 16.38 -2.77
CA VAL A 261 -6.72 15.31 -1.79
C VAL A 261 -5.57 15.30 -0.77
N LEU A 262 -4.32 15.28 -1.24
CA LEU A 262 -3.15 15.20 -0.36
C LEU A 262 -2.97 16.44 0.51
N SER A 263 -3.33 17.64 0.01
CA SER A 263 -3.29 18.87 0.81
C SER A 263 -4.24 18.78 2.00
N ASP A 264 -5.46 18.27 1.80
CA ASP A 264 -6.42 18.04 2.88
C ASP A 264 -5.91 16.99 3.87
N LEU A 265 -5.45 15.85 3.35
CA LEU A 265 -4.91 14.76 4.17
C LEU A 265 -3.73 15.22 5.04
N LYS A 266 -2.81 16.03 4.51
CA LYS A 266 -1.68 16.61 5.26
C LYS A 266 -2.15 17.44 6.46
N ALA A 267 -3.23 18.21 6.31
CA ALA A 267 -3.75 19.02 7.42
C ALA A 267 -4.28 18.15 8.58
N PHE A 268 -5.03 17.09 8.25
CA PHE A 268 -5.54 16.15 9.26
C PHE A 268 -4.42 15.35 9.94
N ASP A 269 -3.43 14.89 9.17
CA ASP A 269 -2.24 14.22 9.73
C ASP A 269 -1.52 15.13 10.73
N GLY A 270 -1.21 16.37 10.33
CA GLY A 270 -0.54 17.34 11.20
C GLY A 270 -1.28 17.56 12.52
N LEU A 271 -2.61 17.71 12.47
CA LEU A 271 -3.43 17.87 13.67
C LEU A 271 -3.40 16.61 14.57
N ALA A 272 -3.56 15.42 13.99
CA ALA A 272 -3.59 14.16 14.73
C ALA A 272 -2.23 13.88 15.39
N LYS A 273 -1.11 14.14 14.70
CA LYS A 273 0.24 13.93 15.23
C LYS A 273 0.60 14.91 16.34
N GLN A 274 0.02 16.11 16.34
CA GLN A 274 0.12 17.07 17.46
C GLN A 274 -0.81 16.73 18.63
N ARG A 275 -1.84 15.90 18.40
CA ARG A 275 -2.84 15.52 19.40
C ARG A 275 -3.06 14.01 19.42
N PRO A 276 -2.09 13.21 19.91
CA PRO A 276 -2.24 11.77 20.02
C PRO A 276 -3.50 11.39 20.81
N LEU A 277 -4.13 10.26 20.43
CA LEU A 277 -5.31 9.75 21.12
C LEU A 277 -5.06 9.49 22.60
N ILE A 278 -6.04 9.85 23.43
CA ILE A 278 -6.05 9.54 24.85
C ILE A 278 -6.21 8.03 25.02
N GLN A 279 -5.36 7.42 25.85
CA GLN A 279 -5.48 6.02 26.20
C GLN A 279 -6.50 5.84 27.32
N LEU A 280 -7.56 5.09 27.05
CA LEU A 280 -8.63 4.76 27.98
C LEU A 280 -8.43 3.32 28.48
N ALA A 281 -7.46 3.14 29.39
CA ALA A 281 -7.05 1.87 30.02
C ALA A 281 -6.48 0.78 29.09
#